data_AF-A0A438C0N7-F1
#
_entry.id   AF-A0A438C0N7-F1
#
_cell.length_a   1.000
_cell.length_b   1.000
_cell.length_c   1.000
_cell.angle_alpha   90.00
_cell.angle_beta   90.00
_cell.angle_gamma   90.00
#
_symmetry.space_group_name_H-M   'P 1'
#
loop_
_entity.id
_entity.type
_entity.pdbx_description
1 polymer ?
#
loop_
_entity_poly.entity_id
_entity_poly.type
_entity_poly.pdbx_seq_one_letter_code
_entity_poly.pdbx_strand_id
1 'polypeptide(L)'
;MQRIRIEGIKNDPWFRKNYVSSKCREDEEVNLDDIHAVFDDIEENYVSEQSGNNDTGPLIMNAFEMITLSQGLNLSALFDRRQVQ
;
A
#
# COMPACT_ATOMS: atom_id res chain seq x y z
N MET A 1 -15.92 -9.15 15.99
CA MET A 1 -14.67 -9.90 15.74
C MET A 1 -13.49 -9.00 16.05
N GLN A 2 -12.42 -9.50 16.66
CA GLN A 2 -11.19 -8.75 16.94
C GLN A 2 -10.12 -9.10 15.90
N ARG A 3 -9.30 -8.11 15.52
CA ARG A 3 -8.17 -8.29 14.60
C ARG A 3 -7.13 -9.23 15.23
N ILE A 4 -6.66 -10.20 14.45
CA ILE A 4 -5.56 -11.09 14.86
C ILE A 4 -4.25 -10.30 15.01
N ARG A 5 -3.46 -10.61 16.04
CA ARG A 5 -2.12 -10.03 16.25
C ARG A 5 -1.08 -10.81 15.45
N ILE A 6 0.10 -10.22 15.24
CA ILE A 6 1.24 -10.89 14.58
C ILE A 6 1.56 -12.23 15.26
N GLU A 7 1.53 -12.30 16.58
CA GLU A 7 1.72 -13.56 17.33
C GLU A 7 0.66 -14.61 16.99
N GLY A 8 -0.59 -14.18 16.76
CA GLY A 8 -1.66 -15.07 16.32
C GLY A 8 -1.38 -15.63 14.92
N ILE A 9 -0.91 -14.78 14.00
CA ILE A 9 -0.56 -15.17 12.64
C ILE A 9 0.63 -16.15 12.65
N LYS A 10 1.70 -15.86 13.41
CA LYS A 10 2.88 -16.74 13.54
C LYS A 10 2.54 -18.12 14.12
N ASN A 11 1.48 -18.19 14.93
CA ASN A 11 1.00 -19.43 15.54
C ASN A 11 -0.01 -20.19 14.69
N ASP A 12 -0.49 -19.60 13.60
CA ASP A 12 -1.50 -20.19 12.74
C ASP A 12 -0.97 -21.43 11.98
N PRO A 13 -1.74 -22.54 11.91
CA PRO A 13 -1.30 -23.75 11.22
C PRO A 13 -1.00 -23.58 9.73
N TRP A 14 -1.75 -22.70 9.04
CA TRP A 14 -1.49 -22.39 7.64
C TRP A 14 -0.19 -21.60 7.49
N PHE A 15 0.06 -20.63 8.38
CA PHE A 15 1.27 -19.82 8.33
C PHE A 15 2.54 -20.63 8.64
N ARG A 16 2.49 -21.60 9.54
CA ARG A 16 3.65 -22.43 9.91
C ARG A 16 4.09 -23.42 8.83
N LYS A 17 3.23 -23.72 7.85
CA LYS A 17 3.53 -24.74 6.84
C LYS A 17 4.68 -24.27 5.96
N ASN A 18 5.81 -24.98 6.03
CA ASN A 18 7.05 -24.67 5.31
C ASN A 18 7.65 -23.28 5.61
N TYR A 19 7.21 -22.65 6.70
CA TYR A 19 7.77 -21.36 7.11
C TYR A 19 9.11 -21.58 7.82
N VAL A 20 10.14 -20.90 7.32
CA VAL A 20 11.46 -20.84 7.94
C VAL A 20 11.67 -19.42 8.42
N SER A 21 11.80 -19.23 9.74
CA SER A 21 12.09 -17.92 10.30
C SER A 21 13.49 -17.50 9.91
N SER A 22 13.60 -16.40 9.16
CA SER A 22 14.87 -15.72 8.98
C SER A 22 15.31 -15.17 10.32
N LYS A 23 16.49 -15.59 10.80
CA LYS A 23 17.13 -14.92 11.93
C LYS A 23 17.55 -13.55 11.44
N CYS A 24 16.74 -12.53 11.71
CA CYS A 24 17.23 -11.15 11.65
C CYS A 24 18.32 -11.03 12.72
N ARG A 25 19.41 -10.32 12.42
CA ARG A 25 20.32 -9.89 13.49
C ARG A 25 19.50 -9.16 14.55
N GLU A 26 19.89 -9.31 15.81
CA GLU A 26 19.30 -8.52 16.89
C GLU A 26 19.30 -7.05 16.48
N ASP A 27 18.26 -6.32 16.91
CA ASP A 27 18.18 -4.88 16.71
C ASP A 27 19.38 -4.25 17.43
N GLU A 28 20.49 -4.10 16.70
CA GLU A 28 21.65 -3.36 17.15
C GLU A 28 21.17 -1.92 17.39
N GLU A 29 21.65 -1.30 18.46
CA GLU A 29 21.39 0.11 18.73
C GLU A 29 22.01 0.93 17.58
N VAL A 30 21.17 1.27 16.59
CA VAL A 30 21.61 1.97 15.39
C VAL A 30 21.76 3.45 15.70
N ASN A 31 22.92 4.02 15.34
CA ASN A 31 23.12 5.46 15.43
C ASN A 31 22.19 6.15 14.42
N LEU A 32 21.38 7.09 14.90
CA LEU A 32 20.45 7.86 14.08
C LEU A 32 21.04 9.20 13.60
N ASP A 33 22.29 9.52 13.94
CA ASP A 33 22.94 10.79 13.56
C ASP A 33 22.89 11.04 12.05
N ASP A 34 23.10 10.02 11.21
CA ASP A 34 23.02 10.15 9.75
C ASP A 34 21.59 10.46 9.27
N ILE A 35 20.57 9.92 9.95
CA ILE A 35 19.17 10.22 9.65
C ILE A 35 18.89 11.67 10.05
N HIS A 36 19.31 12.09 11.24
CA HIS A 36 19.14 13.46 11.70
C HIS A 36 19.83 14.46 10.76
N ALA A 37 21.09 14.21 10.37
CA ALA A 37 21.82 15.07 9.43
C ALA A 37 21.15 15.17 8.04
N VAL A 38 20.48 14.11 7.57
CA VAL A 38 19.74 14.16 6.30
C VAL A 38 18.45 14.98 6.41
N PHE A 39 17.75 14.90 7.55
CA PHE A 39 16.44 15.53 7.74
C PHE A 39 16.49 16.95 8.32
N ASP A 40 17.59 17.34 8.99
CA ASP A 40 17.74 18.67 9.59
C ASP A 40 17.81 19.80 8.54
N ASP A 41 18.29 19.52 7.33
CA ASP A 41 18.36 20.50 6.23
C ASP A 41 17.03 20.65 5.44
N ILE A 42 15.98 19.88 5.78
CA ILE A 42 14.74 19.81 4.97
C ILE A 42 13.63 20.73 5.51
N GLU A 43 13.89 21.53 6.55
CA GLU A 43 12.91 22.49 7.10
C GLU A 43 12.34 23.46 6.03
N GLU A 44 13.13 23.81 5.00
CA GLU A 44 12.71 24.76 3.95
C GLU A 44 11.89 24.12 2.82
N ASN A 45 11.82 22.79 2.73
CA ASN A 45 11.24 22.07 1.58
C ASN A 45 9.96 21.30 1.91
N TYR A 46 9.30 21.58 3.04
CA TYR A 46 7.92 21.18 3.28
C TYR A 46 6.97 21.98 2.38
N VAL A 47 7.08 21.78 1.07
CA VAL A 47 6.09 22.25 0.10
C VAL A 47 4.82 21.47 0.41
N SER A 48 3.88 22.09 1.12
CA SER A 48 2.50 21.60 1.14
C SER A 48 2.09 21.41 -0.31
N GLU A 49 1.61 20.21 -0.68
CA GLU A 49 1.10 19.94 -2.02
C GLU A 49 0.23 21.13 -2.46
N GLN A 50 0.76 21.98 -3.34
CA GLN A 50 -0.08 22.96 -3.99
C GLN A 50 -0.93 22.14 -4.92
N SER A 51 -2.21 21.98 -4.59
CA SER A 51 -3.25 21.56 -5.52
C SER A 51 -3.43 22.67 -6.58
N GLY A 52 -2.34 23.00 -7.27
CA GLY A 52 -2.33 23.92 -8.38
C GLY A 52 -2.82 23.14 -9.58
N ASN A 53 -4.04 23.49 -10.01
CA ASN A 53 -4.67 23.10 -11.27
C ASN A 53 -3.62 22.74 -12.34
N ASN A 54 -3.30 21.46 -12.40
CA ASN A 54 -2.29 20.91 -13.26
C ASN A 54 -2.94 20.54 -14.59
N ASP A 55 -3.35 21.58 -15.33
CA ASP A 55 -3.80 21.50 -16.73
C ASP A 55 -2.66 21.03 -17.69
N THR A 56 -1.49 20.69 -17.16
CA THR A 56 -0.31 20.23 -17.90
C THR A 56 0.22 18.86 -17.41
N GLY A 57 -0.45 18.21 -16.46
CA GLY A 57 -0.08 16.88 -15.97
C GLY A 57 -0.76 15.74 -16.76
N PRO A 58 -0.27 14.48 -16.64
CA PRO A 58 -1.06 13.34 -17.07
C PRO A 58 -2.42 13.37 -16.39
N LEU A 59 -3.48 13.02 -17.12
CA LEU A 59 -4.83 12.99 -16.57
C LEU A 59 -4.84 12.15 -15.29
N ILE A 60 -5.12 12.77 -14.14
CA ILE A 60 -5.28 12.05 -12.88
C ILE A 60 -6.58 11.27 -13.00
N MET A 61 -6.46 9.97 -13.21
CA MET A 61 -7.59 9.08 -13.47
C MET A 61 -7.52 7.86 -12.55
N ASN A 62 -8.64 7.53 -11.93
CA ASN A 62 -8.75 6.35 -11.08
C ASN A 62 -8.68 5.05 -11.92
N ALA A 63 -8.22 3.95 -11.31
CA ALA A 63 -8.18 2.64 -11.96
C ALA A 63 -9.54 2.18 -12.54
N PHE A 64 -10.66 2.50 -11.88
CA PHE A 64 -12.01 2.20 -12.39
C PHE A 64 -12.36 2.99 -13.64
N GLU A 65 -11.89 4.24 -13.74
CA GLU A 65 -12.08 5.08 -14.93
C GLU A 65 -11.22 4.56 -16.08
N MET A 66 -9.95 4.18 -15.82
CA MET A 66 -9.09 3.52 -16.81
C MET A 66 -9.71 2.22 -17.35
N ILE A 67 -10.27 1.40 -16.45
CA ILE A 67 -10.94 0.14 -16.78
C ILE A 67 -12.15 0.37 -17.68
N THR A 68 -12.95 1.39 -17.38
CA THR A 68 -14.15 1.74 -18.17
C THR A 68 -13.79 2.17 -19.60
N LEU A 69 -12.61 2.77 -19.80
CA LEU A 69 -12.14 3.23 -21.11
C LEU A 69 -11.39 2.16 -21.92
N SER A 70 -11.06 1.01 -21.32
CA SER A 70 -10.28 -0.04 -21.99
C SER A 70 -11.11 -0.78 -23.04
N GLN A 71 -10.74 -0.66 -24.32
CA GLN A 71 -11.34 -1.42 -25.42
C GLN A 71 -11.03 -2.92 -25.24
N GLY A 72 -12.00 -3.69 -24.78
CA GLY A 72 -11.89 -5.14 -24.58
C GLY A 72 -12.16 -5.62 -23.15
N LEU A 73 -12.44 -4.73 -22.19
CA LEU A 73 -12.80 -5.11 -20.84
C LEU A 73 -14.31 -4.98 -20.62
N ASN A 74 -15.02 -6.12 -20.61
CA ASN A 74 -16.46 -6.16 -20.33
C ASN A 74 -16.71 -6.60 -18.89
N LEU A 75 -17.04 -5.65 -18.01
CA LEU A 75 -17.36 -5.92 -16.60
C LEU A 75 -18.82 -6.33 -16.36
N SER A 76 -19.66 -6.41 -17.39
CA SER A 76 -21.11 -6.67 -17.22
C SER A 76 -21.40 -7.97 -16.46
N ALA A 77 -20.56 -8.99 -16.64
CA ALA A 77 -20.67 -10.28 -15.94
C ALA A 77 -20.49 -10.18 -14.40
N LEU A 78 -19.83 -9.13 -13.89
CA LEU A 78 -19.69 -8.90 -12.44
C LEU A 78 -20.94 -8.27 -11.83
N PHE A 79 -21.79 -7.65 -12.66
CA PHE A 79 -23.02 -6.98 -12.25
C PHE A 79 -24.27 -7.78 -12.58
N ASP A 80 -24.12 -8.98 -13.17
CA ASP A 80 -25.18 -9.97 -13.29
C ASP A 80 -25.57 -10.46 -11.90
N ARG A 81 -26.46 -9.68 -11.26
CA ARG A 81 -27.18 -10.10 -10.07
C ARG A 81 -27.96 -11.34 -10.47
N ARG A 82 -27.50 -12.50 -10.03
CA ARG A 82 -28.35 -13.68 -9.89
C ARG A 82 -29.63 -13.22 -9.19
N GLN A 83 -30.72 -13.08 -9.95
CA GLN A 83 -32.04 -13.01 -9.36
C GLN A 83 -32.23 -14.36 -8.67
N VAL A 84 -32.01 -14.36 -7.35
CA VAL A 84 -32.28 -15.52 -6.53
C VAL A 84 -33.80 -15.64 -6.52
N GLN A 85 -34.32 -16.62 -7.25
CA GLN A 85 -35.71 -17.05 -7.17
C GLN A 85 -35.97 -17.69 -5.80
#